data_AF-A0A4U9XMZ8-F1
#
_entry.id   AF-A0A4U9XMZ8-F1
#
_cell.length_a   1.000
_cell.length_b   1.000
_cell.length_c   1.000
_cell.angle_alpha   90.00
_cell.angle_beta   90.00
_cell.angle_gamma   90.00
#
_symmetry.space_group_name_H-M   'P 1'
#
loop_
_entity.id
_entity.type
_entity.pdbx_description
1 polymer ?
#
loop_
_entity_poly.entity_id
_entity_poly.type
_entity_poly.pdbx_seq_one_letter_code
_entity_poly.pdbx_strand_id
1 'polypeptide(L)'
;MKMPIFDYFHEMILKDYGKRVSKETFDKFVIYCDAGKEINGVKPILHWINLYAFGTGMTSDDAEDLRYRRYREEHNIEFKK
;
A
#
# COMPACT_ATOMS: atom_id res chain seq x y z
N MET A 1 19.52 -11.28 -8.87
CA MET A 1 18.43 -11.09 -9.84
C MET A 1 17.64 -9.86 -9.40
N LYS A 2 17.52 -8.81 -10.23
CA LYS A 2 16.73 -7.61 -9.87
C LYS A 2 15.25 -7.92 -10.13
N MET A 3 14.42 -7.90 -9.10
CA MET A 3 12.97 -8.03 -9.24
C MET A 3 12.40 -6.69 -9.72
N PRO A 4 11.49 -6.66 -10.71
CA PRO A 4 10.76 -5.45 -11.05
C PRO A 4 10.04 -4.88 -9.84
N ILE A 5 10.07 -3.55 -9.67
CA ILE A 5 9.44 -2.87 -8.52
C ILE A 5 7.94 -3.16 -8.42
N PHE A 6 7.26 -3.35 -9.55
CA PHE A 6 5.86 -3.73 -9.58
C PHE A 6 5.63 -5.09 -8.94
N ASP A 7 6.44 -6.09 -9.28
CA ASP A 7 6.33 -7.45 -8.71
C ASP A 7 6.62 -7.42 -7.21
N TYR A 8 7.65 -6.65 -6.80
CA TYR A 8 7.96 -6.46 -5.38
C TYR A 8 6.78 -5.83 -4.63
N PHE A 9 6.18 -4.77 -5.16
CA PHE A 9 5.00 -4.15 -4.53
C PHE A 9 3.78 -5.07 -4.54
N HIS A 10 3.60 -5.87 -5.60
CA HIS A 10 2.54 -6.86 -5.67
C HIS A 10 2.63 -7.87 -4.53
N GLU A 11 3.81 -8.44 -4.30
CA GLU A 11 4.06 -9.39 -3.22
C GLU A 11 3.83 -8.77 -1.84
N MET A 12 4.31 -7.54 -1.63
CA MET A 12 4.11 -6.84 -0.36
C MET A 12 2.63 -6.53 -0.10
N ILE A 13 1.87 -6.11 -1.12
CA ILE A 13 0.43 -5.85 -0.98
C ILE A 13 -0.36 -7.14 -0.73
N LEU A 14 0.01 -8.22 -1.42
CA LEU A 14 -0.62 -9.52 -1.22
C LEU A 14 -0.39 -10.02 0.21
N LYS A 15 0.82 -9.89 0.72
CA LYS A 15 1.18 -10.23 2.09
C LYS A 15 0.43 -9.37 3.11
N ASP A 16 0.54 -8.04 2.99
CA ASP A 16 0.07 -7.12 4.02
C ASP A 16 -1.47 -6.95 4.03
N TYR A 17 -2.12 -7.07 2.87
CA TYR A 17 -3.55 -6.77 2.69
C TYR A 17 -4.38 -7.92 2.13
N GLY A 18 -3.76 -9.01 1.68
CA GLY A 18 -4.47 -10.14 1.05
C GLY A 18 -5.12 -9.77 -0.30
N LYS A 19 -4.69 -8.67 -0.93
CA LYS A 19 -5.27 -8.16 -2.19
C LYS A 19 -4.19 -8.01 -3.26
N ARG A 20 -4.63 -7.78 -4.50
CA ARG A 20 -3.76 -7.52 -5.64
C ARG A 20 -4.06 -6.15 -6.22
N VAL A 21 -3.04 -5.51 -6.75
CA VAL A 21 -3.16 -4.28 -7.53
C VAL A 21 -2.88 -4.58 -8.99
N SER A 22 -3.61 -3.94 -9.91
CA SER A 22 -3.37 -4.10 -11.34
C SER A 22 -2.12 -3.32 -11.77
N LYS A 23 -1.49 -3.77 -12.86
CA LYS A 23 -0.37 -3.04 -13.48
C LYS A 23 -0.77 -1.63 -13.91
N GLU A 24 -1.99 -1.48 -14.43
CA GLU A 24 -2.57 -0.17 -14.79
C GLU A 24 -2.64 0.78 -13.59
N THR A 25 -3.06 0.28 -12.41
CA THR A 25 -3.10 1.08 -11.19
C THR A 25 -1.71 1.50 -10.75
N PHE A 26 -0.74 0.58 -10.84
CA PHE A 26 0.66 0.89 -10.55
C PHE A 26 1.18 1.99 -11.48
N ASP A 27 0.93 1.90 -12.79
CA ASP A 27 1.42 2.89 -13.76
C ASP A 27 0.81 4.27 -13.51
N LYS A 28 -0.50 4.33 -13.19
CA LYS A 28 -1.15 5.59 -12.75
C LYS A 28 -0.56 6.13 -11.46
N PHE A 29 -0.22 5.26 -10.52
CA PHE A 29 0.39 5.65 -9.25
C PHE A 29 1.82 6.19 -9.43
N VAL A 30 2.59 5.67 -10.38
CA VAL A 30 3.92 6.22 -10.71
C VAL A 30 3.81 7.66 -11.21
N ILE A 31 2.87 7.93 -12.12
CA ILE A 31 2.59 9.29 -12.61
C ILE A 31 2.14 10.20 -11.46
N TYR A 32 1.30 9.68 -10.58
CA TYR A 32 0.85 10.40 -9.38
C TYR A 32 2.01 10.79 -8.46
N CYS A 33 2.95 9.87 -8.21
CA CYS A 33 4.12 10.15 -7.39
C CYS A 33 5.04 11.19 -8.04
N ASP A 34 5.20 11.16 -9.36
CA ASP A 34 6.01 12.14 -10.11
C ASP A 34 5.44 13.56 -9.98
N ALA A 35 4.10 13.70 -9.95
CA ALA A 35 3.45 14.99 -9.69
C ALA A 35 3.71 15.54 -8.27
N GLY A 36 4.08 14.69 -7.32
CA GLY A 36 4.55 15.08 -5.98
C GLY A 36 3.52 15.77 -5.08
N LYS A 37 2.22 15.74 -5.44
CA LYS A 37 1.15 16.40 -4.70
C LYS A 37 0.25 15.38 -4.01
N GLU A 38 0.07 15.55 -2.70
CA GLU A 38 -0.92 14.78 -1.94
C GLU A 38 -2.35 15.16 -2.37
N ILE A 39 -3.14 14.15 -2.70
CA ILE A 39 -4.54 14.25 -3.08
C ILE A 39 -5.33 13.23 -2.26
N ASN A 40 -6.42 13.68 -1.64
CA ASN A 40 -7.32 12.83 -0.83
C ASN A 40 -6.61 11.99 0.24
N GLY A 41 -5.56 12.53 0.86
CA GLY A 41 -4.81 11.86 1.94
C GLY A 41 -3.88 10.73 1.49
N VAL A 42 -3.60 10.59 0.19
CA VAL A 42 -2.65 9.61 -0.34
C VAL A 42 -1.27 10.24 -0.51
N LYS A 43 -0.28 9.81 0.26
CA LYS A 43 1.10 10.32 0.16
C LYS A 43 1.71 9.98 -1.22
N PRO A 44 2.22 10.96 -2.00
CA PRO A 44 2.79 10.75 -3.34
C PRO A 44 4.23 10.20 -3.26
N ILE A 45 4.42 9.15 -2.47
CA ILE A 45 5.72 8.50 -2.25
C ILE A 45 5.61 7.09 -2.81
N LEU A 46 6.54 6.72 -3.70
CA LEU A 46 6.56 5.42 -4.38
C LEU A 46 6.82 4.28 -3.38
N HIS A 47 5.74 3.79 -2.78
CA HIS A 47 5.74 2.82 -1.70
C HIS A 47 4.49 1.94 -1.81
N TRP A 48 4.58 0.65 -1.45
CA TRP A 48 3.48 -0.30 -1.67
C TRP A 48 2.22 0.03 -0.85
N ILE A 49 2.37 0.60 0.36
CA ILE A 49 1.25 1.07 1.18
C ILE A 49 0.48 2.18 0.46
N ASN A 50 1.19 3.15 -0.12
CA ASN A 50 0.58 4.26 -0.83
C ASN A 50 -0.04 3.82 -2.16
N LEU A 51 0.56 2.83 -2.83
CA LEU A 51 -0.05 2.19 -4.00
C LEU A 51 -1.36 1.49 -3.64
N TYR A 52 -1.41 0.78 -2.52
CA TYR A 52 -2.64 0.17 -2.02
C TYR A 52 -3.69 1.23 -1.71
N ALA A 53 -3.31 2.28 -0.99
CA ALA A 53 -4.18 3.42 -0.67
C ALA A 53 -4.75 4.06 -1.93
N PHE A 54 -3.88 4.39 -2.90
CA PHE A 54 -4.24 4.94 -4.20
C PHE A 54 -5.22 4.05 -4.97
N GLY A 55 -4.96 2.74 -5.05
CA GLY A 55 -5.80 1.81 -5.80
C GLY A 55 -7.15 1.50 -5.16
N THR A 56 -7.30 1.77 -3.86
CA THR A 56 -8.53 1.50 -3.11
C THR A 56 -9.31 2.75 -2.74
N GLY A 57 -8.73 3.94 -2.93
CA GLY A 57 -9.34 5.22 -2.61
C GLY A 57 -9.36 5.56 -1.11
N MET A 58 -8.55 4.88 -0.29
CA MET A 58 -8.37 5.22 1.12
C MET A 58 -7.18 6.15 1.32
N THR A 59 -7.05 6.74 2.51
CA THR A 59 -5.86 7.52 2.85
C THR A 59 -4.65 6.61 3.10
N SER A 60 -3.44 7.16 3.03
CA SER A 60 -2.22 6.44 3.40
C SER A 60 -2.23 6.00 4.87
N ASP A 61 -2.82 6.80 5.75
CA ASP A 61 -2.89 6.51 7.17
C ASP A 61 -3.89 5.36 7.44
N ASP A 62 -5.05 5.35 6.77
CA ASP A 62 -6.00 4.24 6.85
C ASP A 62 -5.38 2.92 6.36
N ALA A 63 -4.59 2.98 5.29
CA ALA A 63 -3.88 1.80 4.77
C ALA A 63 -2.85 1.29 5.77
N GLU A 64 -2.10 2.18 6.42
CA GLU A 64 -1.13 1.82 7.45
C GLU A 64 -1.80 1.22 8.70
N ASP A 65 -2.90 1.81 9.17
CA ASP A 65 -3.68 1.28 10.29
C ASP A 65 -4.27 -0.11 9.98
N LEU A 66 -4.77 -0.30 8.75
CA LEU A 66 -5.22 -1.61 8.29
C LEU A 66 -4.09 -2.64 8.31
N ARG A 67 -2.91 -2.27 7.82
CA ARG A 67 -1.72 -3.13 7.83
C ARG A 67 -1.36 -3.57 9.25
N TYR A 68 -1.29 -2.62 10.19
CA TYR A 68 -0.99 -2.94 11.59
C TYR A 68 -2.07 -3.79 12.24
N ARG A 69 -3.36 -3.53 11.94
CA ARG A 69 -4.45 -4.36 12.46
C ARG A 69 -4.32 -5.80 11.99
N ARG A 70 -4.13 -6.03 10.68
CA ARG A 70 -3.96 -7.36 10.11
C ARG A 70 -2.73 -8.07 10.67
N TYR A 71 -1.61 -7.35 10.77
CA TYR A 71 -0.39 -7.89 11.39
C TYR A 71 -0.64 -8.37 12.83
N ARG A 72 -1.38 -7.61 13.64
CA ARG A 72 -1.71 -8.02 15.02
C ARG A 72 -2.61 -9.25 15.06
N GLU A 73 -3.62 -9.30 14.19
CA GLU A 73 -4.53 -10.45 14.07
C GLU A 73 -3.78 -11.72 13.64
N GLU A 74 -2.89 -11.62 12.64
CA GLU A 74 -2.08 -12.73 12.13
C GLU A 74 -1.06 -13.25 13.16
N HIS A 75 -0.56 -12.38 14.05
CA HIS A 75 0.46 -12.71 15.05
C HIS A 75 -0.09 -12.87 16.48
N ASN A 76 -1.40 -12.84 16.69
CA ASN A 76 -2.05 -12.92 18.01
C ASN A 76 -1.49 -11.92 19.04
N ILE A 77 -1.24 -10.68 18.61
CA ILE A 77 -0.71 -9.63 19.48
C ILE A 77 -1.87 -8.87 20.13
N GLU A 78 -2.13 -9.17 21.40
CA GLU A 78 -3.08 -8.42 22.23
C GLU A 78 -2.37 -7.31 23.02
N PHE A 79 -2.83 -6.07 22.88
CA PHE A 79 -2.46 -5.01 23.81
C PHE A 79 -3.37 -5.09 25.03
N LYS A 80 -2.80 -5.40 26.20
CA LYS A 80 -3.48 -5.14 27.47
C LYS A 80 -3.71 -3.63 27.57
N LYS A 81 -4.98 -3.24 27.66
CA LYS A 81 -5.38 -1.87 28.02
C LYS A 81 -4.90 -1.51 29.42
#